data_AF-X0UYV4-F1
#
_entry.id   AF-X0UYV4-F1
#
_cell.length_a   1.000
_cell.length_b   1.000
_cell.length_c   1.000
_cell.angle_alpha   90.00
_cell.angle_beta   90.00
_cell.angle_gamma   90.00
#
_symmetry.space_group_name_H-M   'P 1'
#
loop_
_entity.id
_entity.type
_entity.pdbx_description
1 polymer ?
#
loop_
_entity_poly.entity_id
_entity_poly.type
_entity_poly.pdbx_seq_one_letter_code
_entity_poly.pdbx_strand_id
1 'polypeptide(L)'
;GPNAQPPKPSDIPVVIFVPGSGVKEVFGEMAKPAGEYFQLMLPVPMVATHRNGYVIISPSPAAIKAVLTAKKTAADEIAKEHAGVIAKSDIAYYLNMKVTGPIINGLLKMLEKELAGAGMAMPMLADPKAALWVYRELLSQMDALTVAGKLGAAGVSLDIMVNFSPDSLLSKVAAAFPGTAKPTVARLPNLPYVMAIGALAEESKEAQQFADSMTEKMFGKDVPKAMRDRLARIQKVSNTNVTGVQLVVGGAPQGSGLFGVAALIE
;
A
#
# COMPACT_ATOMS: atom_id res chain seq x y z
N GLY A 1 5.53 23.03 10.62
CA GLY A 1 6.75 23.53 11.32
C GLY A 1 7.60 22.35 11.76
N PRO A 2 8.93 22.52 11.88
CA PRO A 2 9.88 21.41 12.10
C PRO A 2 9.82 20.72 13.49
N ASN A 3 8.87 21.07 14.35
CA ASN A 3 8.68 20.49 15.70
C ASN A 3 7.28 19.90 15.93
N ALA A 4 6.59 19.43 14.88
CA ALA A 4 5.31 18.73 15.10
C ALA A 4 5.57 17.42 15.87
N GLN A 5 5.02 17.29 17.08
CA GLN A 5 4.99 16.02 17.80
C GLN A 5 4.28 14.97 16.94
N PRO A 6 4.64 13.67 17.08
CA PRO A 6 3.90 12.59 16.45
C PRO A 6 2.41 12.75 16.77
N PRO A 7 1.50 12.58 15.80
CA PRO A 7 0.08 12.48 16.14
C PRO A 7 -0.08 11.35 17.14
N LYS A 8 -0.75 11.62 18.26
CA LYS A 8 -1.11 10.55 19.20
C LYS A 8 -2.07 9.61 18.49
N PRO A 9 -2.16 8.32 18.87
CA PRO A 9 -3.13 7.40 18.30
C PRO A 9 -4.58 7.94 18.34
N SER A 10 -4.91 8.78 19.33
CA SER A 10 -6.20 9.50 19.45
C SER A 10 -6.46 10.52 18.35
N ASP A 11 -5.42 10.96 17.66
CA ASP A 11 -5.46 12.03 16.64
C ASP A 11 -5.66 11.44 15.23
N ILE A 12 -5.60 10.11 15.08
CA ILE A 12 -5.86 9.43 13.82
C ILE A 12 -7.37 9.17 13.72
N PRO A 13 -8.07 9.76 12.73
CA PRO A 13 -9.51 9.61 12.59
C PRO A 13 -9.86 8.25 11.96
N VAL A 14 -9.57 7.16 12.67
CA VAL A 14 -9.89 5.79 12.25
C VAL A 14 -11.23 5.39 12.81
N VAL A 15 -12.09 4.82 11.98
CA VAL A 15 -13.34 4.20 12.39
C VAL A 15 -13.42 2.81 11.77
N ILE A 16 -13.75 1.81 12.57
CA ILE A 16 -13.92 0.42 12.14
C ILE A 16 -15.39 0.05 12.30
N PHE A 17 -15.97 -0.55 11.27
CA PHE A 17 -17.35 -1.06 11.28
C PHE A 17 -17.32 -2.58 11.42
N VAL A 18 -17.93 -3.08 12.49
CA VAL A 18 -18.06 -4.51 12.78
C VAL A 18 -19.53 -4.88 12.64
N PRO A 19 -19.91 -5.83 11.77
CA PRO A 19 -21.29 -6.29 11.67
C PRO A 19 -21.79 -6.80 13.03
N GLY A 20 -23.00 -6.38 13.44
CA GLY A 20 -23.62 -6.85 14.68
C GLY A 20 -24.77 -5.97 15.15
N SER A 21 -25.71 -6.54 15.90
CA SER A 21 -26.92 -5.87 16.37
C SER A 21 -26.73 -5.01 17.62
N GLY A 22 -25.56 -5.07 18.28
CA GLY A 22 -25.28 -4.24 19.44
C GLY A 22 -23.85 -4.35 19.97
N VAL A 23 -23.37 -3.31 20.66
CA VAL A 23 -21.99 -3.26 21.17
C VAL A 23 -21.71 -4.41 22.15
N LYS A 24 -22.63 -4.66 23.10
CA LYS A 24 -22.48 -5.76 24.07
C LYS A 24 -22.57 -7.14 23.43
N GLU A 25 -23.30 -7.27 22.32
CA GLU A 25 -23.40 -8.55 21.62
C GLU A 25 -22.09 -8.89 20.93
N VAL A 26 -21.45 -7.90 20.29
CA VAL A 26 -20.17 -8.07 19.60
C VAL A 26 -19.00 -8.20 20.59
N PHE A 27 -18.99 -7.41 21.66
CA PHE A 27 -17.82 -7.29 22.55
C PHE A 27 -18.02 -7.84 23.97
N GLY A 28 -19.22 -8.27 24.34
CA GLY A 28 -19.52 -8.84 25.66
C GLY A 28 -19.09 -7.94 26.82
N GLU A 29 -18.42 -8.54 27.79
CA GLU A 29 -17.90 -7.89 29.01
C GLU A 29 -16.78 -6.87 28.76
N MET A 30 -16.20 -6.86 27.55
CA MET A 30 -15.20 -5.84 27.19
C MET A 30 -15.82 -4.46 26.99
N ALA A 31 -17.14 -4.36 26.83
CA ALA A 31 -17.85 -3.10 26.59
C ALA A 31 -18.54 -2.57 27.86
N LYS A 32 -18.06 -1.43 28.36
CA LYS A 32 -18.65 -0.74 29.52
C LYS A 32 -19.35 0.55 29.09
N PRO A 33 -20.59 0.82 29.52
CA PRO A 33 -21.25 2.10 29.23
C PRO A 33 -20.43 3.29 29.75
N ALA A 34 -20.27 4.32 28.90
CA ALA A 34 -19.50 5.52 29.20
C ALA A 34 -20.13 6.75 28.50
N GLY A 35 -21.22 7.27 29.06
CA GLY A 35 -21.96 8.39 28.48
C GLY A 35 -22.69 7.98 27.20
N GLU A 36 -22.46 8.73 26.11
CA GLU A 36 -23.06 8.47 24.78
C GLU A 36 -22.46 7.25 24.06
N TYR A 37 -21.34 6.72 24.55
CA TYR A 37 -20.60 5.61 23.94
C TYR A 37 -20.40 4.46 24.94
N PHE A 38 -19.91 3.34 24.43
CA PHE A 38 -19.30 2.29 25.23
C PHE A 38 -17.78 2.45 25.21
N GLN A 39 -17.12 2.33 26.35
CA GLN A 39 -15.68 2.16 26.43
C GLN A 39 -15.33 0.69 26.24
N LEU A 40 -14.43 0.38 25.30
CA LEU A 40 -13.91 -0.96 25.07
C LEU A 40 -12.58 -1.16 25.81
N MET A 41 -12.47 -2.27 26.54
CA MET A 41 -11.25 -2.71 27.22
C MET A 41 -10.34 -3.52 26.29
N LEU A 42 -9.83 -2.88 25.23
CA LEU A 42 -8.88 -3.45 24.28
C LEU A 42 -7.45 -2.98 24.58
N PRO A 43 -6.40 -3.62 24.02
CA PRO A 43 -5.01 -3.18 24.21
C PRO A 43 -4.77 -1.70 23.86
N VAL A 44 -5.50 -1.20 22.86
CA VAL A 44 -5.62 0.23 22.58
C VAL A 44 -7.02 0.66 23.02
N PRO A 45 -7.17 1.63 23.94
CA PRO A 45 -8.48 2.11 24.35
C PRO A 45 -9.30 2.60 23.15
N MET A 46 -10.52 2.09 23.01
CA MET A 46 -11.46 2.49 21.97
C MET A 46 -12.82 2.80 22.57
N VAL A 47 -13.56 3.66 21.90
CA VAL A 47 -14.99 3.86 22.13
C VAL A 47 -15.80 3.16 21.04
N ALA A 48 -17.03 2.80 21.36
CA ALA A 48 -17.93 2.07 20.49
C ALA A 48 -19.37 2.58 20.56
N THR A 49 -20.09 2.47 19.44
CA THR A 49 -21.54 2.70 19.34
C THR A 49 -22.15 1.72 18.35
N HIS A 50 -23.48 1.62 18.30
CA HIS A 50 -24.18 0.79 17.33
C HIS A 50 -25.09 1.65 16.44
N ARG A 51 -25.06 1.40 15.13
CA ARG A 51 -25.94 2.03 14.14
C ARG A 51 -26.12 1.15 12.92
N ASN A 52 -27.38 1.01 12.45
CA ASN A 52 -27.74 0.37 11.18
C ASN A 52 -27.13 -1.04 10.98
N GLY A 53 -27.10 -1.86 12.04
CA GLY A 53 -26.57 -3.24 11.97
C GLY A 53 -25.04 -3.34 12.06
N TYR A 54 -24.36 -2.25 12.40
CA TYR A 54 -22.93 -2.22 12.63
C TYR A 54 -22.60 -1.66 14.02
N VAL A 55 -21.63 -2.27 14.68
CA VAL A 55 -20.91 -1.69 15.79
C VAL A 55 -19.72 -0.89 15.23
N ILE A 56 -19.72 0.40 15.52
CA ILE A 56 -18.74 1.37 15.04
C ILE A 56 -17.75 1.62 16.18
N ILE A 57 -16.47 1.36 15.96
CA ILE A 57 -15.42 1.53 16.99
C ILE A 57 -14.32 2.50 16.52
N SER A 58 -13.73 3.24 17.45
CA SER A 58 -12.64 4.19 17.18
C SER A 58 -11.85 4.52 18.45
N PRO A 59 -10.54 4.81 18.38
CA PRO A 59 -9.83 5.46 19.49
C PRO A 59 -10.28 6.92 19.71
N SER A 60 -11.05 7.51 18.78
CA SER A 60 -11.48 8.91 18.81
C SER A 60 -13.00 9.03 18.83
N PRO A 61 -13.62 9.49 19.94
CA PRO A 61 -15.05 9.78 19.99
C PRO A 61 -15.49 10.81 18.95
N ALA A 62 -14.60 11.76 18.60
CA ALA A 62 -14.86 12.75 17.58
C ALA A 62 -15.00 12.11 16.18
N ALA A 63 -14.22 11.07 15.88
CA ALA A 63 -14.31 10.33 14.62
C ALA A 63 -15.63 9.55 14.51
N ILE A 64 -16.08 8.91 15.60
CA ILE A 64 -17.42 8.29 15.64
C ILE A 64 -18.49 9.34 15.42
N LYS A 65 -18.44 10.46 16.15
CA LYS A 65 -19.42 11.55 15.99
C LYS A 65 -19.46 12.06 14.56
N ALA A 66 -18.32 12.26 13.91
CA ALA A 66 -18.24 12.71 12.53
C ALA A 66 -18.91 11.72 11.56
N VAL A 67 -18.69 10.41 11.73
CA VAL A 67 -19.38 9.38 10.95
C VAL A 67 -20.89 9.37 11.23
N LEU A 68 -21.30 9.56 12.49
CA LEU A 68 -22.71 9.56 12.86
C LEU A 68 -23.48 10.77 12.31
N THR A 69 -22.84 11.93 12.24
CA THR A 69 -23.46 13.18 11.76
C THR A 69 -23.20 13.46 10.28
N ALA A 70 -22.39 12.64 9.60
CA ALA A 70 -22.14 12.76 8.18
C ALA A 70 -23.45 12.68 7.39
N LYS A 71 -23.67 13.66 6.49
CA LYS A 71 -24.83 13.71 5.60
C LYS A 71 -24.65 12.85 4.36
N LYS A 72 -23.40 12.55 4.00
CA LYS A 72 -23.00 11.67 2.91
C LYS A 72 -22.41 10.41 3.49
N THR A 73 -22.67 9.29 2.85
CA THR A 73 -22.00 8.03 3.18
C THR A 73 -20.59 8.04 2.60
N ALA A 74 -19.68 7.23 3.16
CA ALA A 74 -18.38 7.03 2.55
C ALA A 74 -18.51 6.54 1.09
N ALA A 75 -19.51 5.68 0.81
CA ALA A 75 -19.80 5.19 -0.53
C ALA A 75 -20.14 6.31 -1.53
N ASP A 76 -20.71 7.43 -1.08
CA ASP A 76 -21.03 8.58 -1.94
C ASP A 76 -19.79 9.39 -2.33
N GLU A 77 -18.68 9.23 -1.61
CA GLU A 77 -17.44 10.00 -1.81
C GLU A 77 -16.32 9.18 -2.44
N ILE A 78 -16.49 7.86 -2.52
CA ILE A 78 -15.53 6.95 -3.14
C ILE A 78 -15.87 6.81 -4.64
N ALA A 79 -14.84 6.79 -5.50
CA ALA A 79 -15.07 6.54 -6.93
C ALA A 79 -15.73 5.17 -7.15
N LYS A 80 -16.58 5.05 -8.18
CA LYS A 80 -17.41 3.86 -8.40
C LYS A 80 -16.59 2.58 -8.53
N GLU A 81 -15.41 2.68 -9.10
CA GLU A 81 -14.48 1.58 -9.32
C GLU A 81 -13.99 0.99 -7.97
N HIS A 82 -13.57 1.86 -7.05
CA HIS A 82 -13.17 1.48 -5.70
C HIS A 82 -14.34 0.89 -4.91
N ALA A 83 -15.51 1.53 -4.96
CA ALA A 83 -16.71 1.05 -4.29
C ALA A 83 -17.11 -0.35 -4.80
N GLY A 84 -16.97 -0.59 -6.11
CA GLY A 84 -17.24 -1.88 -6.73
C GLY A 84 -16.28 -3.00 -6.29
N VAL A 85 -15.00 -2.69 -6.03
CA VAL A 85 -14.05 -3.65 -5.45
C VAL A 85 -14.36 -3.91 -3.98
N ILE A 86 -14.56 -2.87 -3.18
CA ILE A 86 -14.90 -2.98 -1.75
C ILE A 86 -16.15 -3.84 -1.54
N ALA A 87 -17.21 -3.62 -2.33
CA ALA A 87 -18.47 -4.35 -2.20
C ALA A 87 -18.37 -5.85 -2.51
N LYS A 88 -17.31 -6.29 -3.20
CA LYS A 88 -17.10 -7.69 -3.59
C LYS A 88 -16.07 -8.40 -2.71
N SER A 89 -15.57 -7.74 -1.68
CA SER A 89 -14.46 -8.22 -0.85
C SER A 89 -14.94 -8.57 0.56
N ASP A 90 -14.28 -9.56 1.18
CA ASP A 90 -14.56 -9.96 2.56
C ASP A 90 -13.98 -8.94 3.54
N ILE A 91 -12.83 -8.36 3.20
CA ILE A 91 -12.15 -7.31 3.98
C ILE A 91 -11.67 -6.24 2.99
N ALA A 92 -11.84 -4.96 3.32
CA ALA A 92 -11.29 -3.89 2.49
C ALA A 92 -10.84 -2.69 3.33
N TYR A 93 -9.77 -2.06 2.86
CA TYR A 93 -9.24 -0.80 3.35
C TYR A 93 -9.24 0.22 2.22
N TYR A 94 -9.89 1.36 2.45
CA TYR A 94 -9.85 2.50 1.54
C TYR A 94 -9.14 3.66 2.23
N LEU A 95 -8.14 4.23 1.56
CA LEU A 95 -7.43 5.42 2.01
C LEU A 95 -7.65 6.55 1.02
N ASN A 96 -8.26 7.63 1.48
CA ASN A 96 -8.27 8.90 0.77
C ASN A 96 -6.93 9.60 0.99
N MET A 97 -6.05 9.55 0.01
CA MET A 97 -4.67 10.03 0.14
C MET A 97 -4.58 11.55 0.26
N LYS A 98 -5.62 12.31 -0.12
CA LYS A 98 -5.69 13.76 0.17
C LYS A 98 -5.79 14.04 1.66
N VAL A 99 -6.41 13.14 2.42
CA VAL A 99 -6.58 13.25 3.87
C VAL A 99 -5.49 12.47 4.62
N THR A 100 -5.22 11.23 4.21
CA THR A 100 -4.28 10.33 4.91
C THR A 100 -2.83 10.53 4.49
N GLY A 101 -2.58 11.03 3.27
CA GLY A 101 -1.23 11.23 2.73
C GLY A 101 -0.34 12.11 3.61
N PRO A 102 -0.80 13.27 4.11
CA PRO A 102 -0.03 14.08 5.05
C PRO A 102 0.33 13.34 6.35
N ILE A 103 -0.58 12.50 6.86
CA ILE A 103 -0.38 11.70 8.07
C ILE A 103 0.71 10.65 7.81
N ILE A 104 0.56 9.87 6.73
CA ILE A 104 1.53 8.84 6.33
C ILE A 104 2.91 9.46 6.09
N ASN A 105 2.97 10.60 5.40
CA ASN A 105 4.23 11.33 5.20
C ASN A 105 4.86 11.81 6.51
N GLY A 106 4.06 12.20 7.50
CA GLY A 106 4.52 12.48 8.85
C GLY A 106 5.14 11.25 9.52
N LEU A 107 4.46 10.10 9.46
CA LEU A 107 4.96 8.82 9.98
C LEU A 107 6.27 8.40 9.30
N LEU A 108 6.36 8.49 7.97
CA LEU A 108 7.58 8.14 7.22
C LEU A 108 8.77 9.03 7.60
N LYS A 109 8.56 10.32 7.86
CA LYS A 109 9.61 11.23 8.34
C LYS A 109 10.10 10.88 9.75
N MET A 110 9.20 10.43 10.62
CA MET A 110 9.58 9.97 11.95
C MET A 110 10.38 8.68 11.88
N LEU A 111 9.93 7.72 11.07
CA LEU A 111 10.65 6.48 10.80
C LEU A 111 12.05 6.75 10.22
N GLU A 112 12.18 7.71 9.29
CA GLU A 112 13.49 8.12 8.75
C GLU A 112 14.43 8.63 9.85
N LYS A 113 13.91 9.43 10.79
CA LYS A 113 14.67 9.95 11.93
C LYS A 113 15.09 8.84 12.91
N GLU A 114 14.18 7.90 13.19
CA GLU A 114 14.47 6.76 14.06
C GLU A 114 15.52 5.83 13.45
N LEU A 115 15.40 5.49 12.16
CA LEU A 115 16.38 4.68 11.45
C LEU A 115 17.76 5.34 11.40
N ALA A 116 17.80 6.66 11.19
CA ALA A 116 19.04 7.42 11.24
C ALA A 116 19.69 7.42 12.64
N GLY A 117 18.88 7.42 13.71
CA GLY A 117 19.36 7.39 15.09
C GLY A 117 19.76 5.99 15.58
N ALA A 118 19.12 4.93 15.08
CA ALA A 118 19.33 3.56 15.52
C ALA A 118 20.51 2.85 14.82
N GLY A 119 21.06 3.44 13.74
CA GLY A 119 22.12 2.81 12.94
C GLY A 119 21.70 1.49 12.30
N MET A 120 20.40 1.17 12.26
CA MET A 120 19.88 -0.06 11.69
C MET A 120 19.87 0.05 10.17
N ALA A 121 20.83 -0.60 9.52
CA ALA A 121 20.74 -0.87 8.10
C ALA A 121 19.61 -1.89 7.86
N MET A 122 18.64 -1.53 7.02
CA MET A 122 17.69 -2.51 6.49
C MET A 122 18.46 -3.42 5.53
N PRO A 123 18.62 -4.73 5.80
CA PRO A 123 19.53 -5.59 5.04
C PRO A 123 19.16 -5.77 3.55
N MET A 124 17.98 -5.32 3.13
CA MET A 124 17.49 -5.37 1.75
C MET A 124 17.68 -4.06 0.97
N LEU A 125 18.06 -2.95 1.61
CA LEU A 125 18.10 -1.63 0.97
C LEU A 125 19.44 -0.96 1.26
N ALA A 126 20.23 -0.76 0.20
CA ALA A 126 21.54 -0.11 0.28
C ALA A 126 21.47 1.31 0.87
N ASP A 127 20.33 2.00 0.73
CA ASP A 127 20.04 3.27 1.39
C ASP A 127 18.56 3.33 1.83
N PRO A 128 18.27 3.20 3.15
CA PRO A 128 16.93 3.36 3.69
C PRO A 128 16.28 4.71 3.36
N LYS A 129 17.06 5.79 3.23
CA LYS A 129 16.52 7.13 2.89
C LYS A 129 16.04 7.17 1.45
N ALA A 130 16.79 6.59 0.53
CA ALA A 130 16.37 6.48 -0.87
C ALA A 130 15.06 5.69 -0.98
N ALA A 131 14.92 4.57 -0.28
CA ALA A 131 13.69 3.79 -0.28
C ALA A 131 12.50 4.58 0.29
N LEU A 132 12.67 5.24 1.43
CA LEU A 132 11.62 6.10 2.01
C LEU A 132 11.27 7.28 1.11
N TRP A 133 12.24 7.81 0.35
CA TRP A 133 11.96 8.81 -0.67
C TRP A 133 11.06 8.26 -1.78
N VAL A 134 11.35 7.06 -2.32
CA VAL A 134 10.50 6.41 -3.34
C VAL A 134 9.08 6.26 -2.83
N TYR A 135 8.89 5.78 -1.60
CA TYR A 135 7.55 5.67 -1.01
C TYR A 135 6.85 7.03 -0.92
N ARG A 136 7.54 8.09 -0.47
CA ARG A 136 6.96 9.44 -0.42
C ARG A 136 6.58 9.96 -1.80
N GLU A 137 7.41 9.71 -2.80
CA GLU A 137 7.18 10.15 -4.18
C GLU A 137 6.00 9.40 -4.84
N LEU A 138 5.84 8.11 -4.53
CA LEU A 138 4.66 7.35 -4.92
C LEU A 138 3.41 7.93 -4.24
N LEU A 139 3.45 8.09 -2.91
CA LEU A 139 2.31 8.53 -2.11
C LEU A 139 1.88 9.98 -2.43
N SER A 140 2.80 10.86 -2.80
CA SER A 140 2.50 12.26 -3.17
C SER A 140 1.72 12.37 -4.48
N GLN A 141 1.77 11.33 -5.31
CA GLN A 141 1.11 11.25 -6.61
C GLN A 141 -0.21 10.46 -6.56
N MET A 142 -0.61 9.95 -5.39
CA MET A 142 -1.83 9.16 -5.21
C MET A 142 -2.98 10.03 -4.70
N ASP A 143 -4.16 9.86 -5.29
CA ASP A 143 -5.43 10.40 -4.82
C ASP A 143 -6.14 9.41 -3.88
N ALA A 144 -6.05 8.10 -4.17
CA ALA A 144 -6.63 7.05 -3.34
C ALA A 144 -5.89 5.71 -3.44
N LEU A 145 -5.98 4.90 -2.39
CA LEU A 145 -5.53 3.52 -2.33
C LEU A 145 -6.66 2.64 -1.80
N THR A 146 -6.94 1.53 -2.47
CA THR A 146 -7.77 0.45 -1.95
C THR A 146 -6.96 -0.82 -1.88
N VAL A 147 -7.02 -1.49 -0.73
CA VAL A 147 -6.52 -2.85 -0.55
C VAL A 147 -7.70 -3.69 -0.11
N ALA A 148 -8.10 -4.65 -0.93
CA ALA A 148 -9.27 -5.49 -0.68
C ALA A 148 -8.89 -6.96 -0.77
N GLY A 149 -9.36 -7.75 0.18
CA GLY A 149 -9.07 -9.18 0.31
C GLY A 149 -10.31 -10.03 0.09
N LYS A 150 -10.13 -11.21 -0.50
CA LYS A 150 -11.15 -12.28 -0.52
C LYS A 150 -10.57 -13.56 0.04
N LEU A 151 -11.39 -14.27 0.81
CA LEU A 151 -11.10 -15.57 1.40
C LEU A 151 -11.85 -16.62 0.58
N GLY A 152 -11.09 -17.43 -0.17
CA GLY A 152 -11.63 -18.54 -0.95
C GLY A 152 -11.06 -19.88 -0.50
N ALA A 153 -11.64 -20.98 -0.99
CA ALA A 153 -11.12 -22.33 -0.73
C ALA A 153 -9.66 -22.52 -1.20
N ALA A 154 -9.23 -21.75 -2.20
CA ALA A 154 -7.87 -21.78 -2.74
C ALA A 154 -6.89 -20.85 -1.98
N GLY A 155 -7.34 -20.08 -0.99
CA GLY A 155 -6.52 -19.16 -0.21
C GLY A 155 -7.02 -17.72 -0.21
N VAL A 156 -6.10 -16.78 -0.02
CA VAL A 156 -6.39 -15.33 0.06
C VAL A 156 -6.04 -14.67 -1.27
N SER A 157 -6.97 -13.92 -1.86
CA SER A 157 -6.69 -13.02 -2.99
C SER A 157 -6.67 -11.57 -2.51
N LEU A 158 -5.71 -10.77 -2.97
CA LEU A 158 -5.63 -9.34 -2.68
C LEU A 158 -5.78 -8.53 -3.97
N ASP A 159 -6.75 -7.63 -3.99
CA ASP A 159 -6.95 -6.61 -5.01
C ASP A 159 -6.39 -5.29 -4.48
N ILE A 160 -5.36 -4.76 -5.14
CA ILE A 160 -4.79 -3.44 -4.82
C ILE A 160 -5.15 -2.50 -5.96
N MET A 161 -5.92 -1.45 -5.66
CA MET A 161 -6.28 -0.41 -6.62
C MET A 161 -5.69 0.93 -6.19
N VAL A 162 -4.98 1.57 -7.10
CA VAL A 162 -4.37 2.88 -6.89
C VAL A 162 -4.96 3.87 -7.88
N ASN A 163 -5.49 4.97 -7.38
CA ASN A 163 -5.81 6.13 -8.20
C ASN A 163 -4.71 7.16 -8.05
N PHE A 164 -4.03 7.46 -9.14
CA PHE A 164 -3.05 8.54 -9.19
C PHE A 164 -3.72 9.86 -9.54
N SER A 165 -3.15 10.98 -9.08
CA SER A 165 -3.60 12.31 -9.49
C SER A 165 -3.43 12.43 -11.01
N PRO A 166 -4.42 12.97 -11.76
CA PRO A 166 -4.42 12.93 -13.24
C PRO A 166 -3.14 13.46 -13.90
N ASP A 167 -2.58 14.54 -13.35
CA ASP A 167 -1.40 15.22 -13.90
C ASP A 167 -0.06 14.63 -13.42
N SER A 168 -0.10 13.66 -12.50
CA SER A 168 1.09 13.04 -11.94
C SER A 168 1.89 12.28 -13.00
N LEU A 169 3.19 12.14 -12.78
CA LEU A 169 4.04 11.35 -13.66
C LEU A 169 3.56 9.89 -13.66
N LEU A 170 3.23 9.33 -12.49
CA LEU A 170 2.74 7.96 -12.37
C LEU A 170 1.39 7.71 -13.04
N SER A 171 0.48 8.68 -13.05
CA SER A 171 -0.76 8.60 -13.84
C SER A 171 -0.45 8.47 -15.33
N LYS A 172 0.50 9.28 -15.84
CA LYS A 172 0.90 9.22 -17.25
C LYS A 172 1.66 7.95 -17.59
N VAL A 173 2.51 7.47 -16.68
CA VAL A 173 3.16 6.16 -16.77
C VAL A 173 2.09 5.08 -16.87
N ALA A 174 1.15 5.01 -15.91
CA ALA A 174 0.09 4.01 -15.87
C ALA A 174 -0.81 4.05 -17.12
N ALA A 175 -1.13 5.24 -17.63
CA ALA A 175 -1.90 5.41 -18.86
C ALA A 175 -1.17 4.92 -20.11
N ALA A 176 0.17 4.91 -20.09
CA ALA A 176 0.98 4.37 -21.18
C ALA A 176 1.04 2.83 -21.18
N PHE A 177 0.73 2.17 -20.05
CA PHE A 177 0.68 0.70 -20.00
C PHE A 177 -0.64 0.19 -20.61
N PRO A 178 -0.60 -0.54 -21.73
CA PRO A 178 -1.81 -1.19 -22.22
C PRO A 178 -2.25 -2.25 -21.23
N GLY A 179 -3.51 -2.20 -20.80
CA GLY A 179 -4.11 -3.30 -20.05
C GLY A 179 -3.98 -4.60 -20.85
N THR A 180 -3.57 -5.68 -20.20
CA THR A 180 -3.46 -6.99 -20.84
C THR A 180 -4.57 -7.92 -20.36
N ALA A 181 -5.22 -8.60 -21.30
CA ALA A 181 -6.10 -9.74 -21.00
C ALA A 181 -5.31 -11.05 -20.85
N LYS A 182 -4.03 -11.07 -21.25
CA LYS A 182 -3.17 -12.25 -21.15
C LYS A 182 -2.60 -12.35 -19.73
N PRO A 183 -2.58 -13.56 -19.12
CA PRO A 183 -1.89 -13.78 -17.87
C PRO A 183 -0.43 -13.35 -17.98
N THR A 184 0.05 -12.51 -17.05
CA THR A 184 1.46 -12.10 -16.98
C THR A 184 2.36 -13.19 -16.43
N VAL A 185 1.77 -14.28 -15.95
CA VAL A 185 2.43 -15.44 -15.35
C VAL A 185 2.00 -16.69 -16.13
N ALA A 186 2.51 -16.85 -17.35
CA ALA A 186 2.04 -17.89 -18.28
C ALA A 186 3.10 -18.96 -18.60
N ARG A 187 4.37 -18.72 -18.26
CA ARG A 187 5.50 -19.56 -18.71
C ARG A 187 6.40 -20.03 -17.57
N LEU A 188 5.85 -20.04 -16.36
CA LEU A 188 6.56 -20.59 -15.21
C LEU A 188 6.67 -22.12 -15.33
N PRO A 189 7.75 -22.72 -14.79
CA PRO A 189 7.80 -24.17 -14.61
C PRO A 189 6.59 -24.68 -13.82
N ASN A 190 6.21 -25.95 -13.98
CA ASN A 190 5.12 -26.52 -13.19
C ASN A 190 5.68 -27.06 -11.85
N LEU A 191 5.94 -26.16 -10.90
CA LEU A 191 6.47 -26.48 -9.58
C LEU A 191 5.65 -25.78 -8.48
N PRO A 192 5.67 -26.29 -7.23
CA PRO A 192 5.09 -25.57 -6.10
C PRO A 192 5.83 -24.26 -5.85
N TYR A 193 5.09 -23.15 -5.90
CA TYR A 193 5.60 -21.81 -5.61
C TYR A 193 4.95 -21.25 -4.35
N VAL A 194 5.72 -20.48 -3.58
CA VAL A 194 5.19 -19.65 -2.50
C VAL A 194 4.78 -18.29 -3.06
N MET A 195 5.41 -17.83 -4.13
CA MET A 195 5.13 -16.56 -4.79
C MET A 195 5.43 -16.63 -6.28
N ALA A 196 4.55 -16.04 -7.09
CA ALA A 196 4.75 -15.81 -8.52
C ALA A 196 4.34 -14.38 -8.86
N ILE A 197 5.20 -13.66 -9.59
CA ILE A 197 5.01 -12.28 -10.02
C ILE A 197 5.17 -12.24 -11.53
N GLY A 198 4.27 -11.53 -12.21
CA GLY A 198 4.38 -11.28 -13.64
C GLY A 198 4.13 -9.81 -13.91
N ALA A 199 5.06 -9.15 -14.59
CA ALA A 199 4.96 -7.76 -14.99
C ALA A 199 5.17 -7.67 -16.51
N LEU A 200 4.36 -6.84 -17.16
CA LEU A 200 4.69 -6.38 -18.51
C LEU A 200 5.59 -5.17 -18.39
N ALA A 201 6.51 -5.04 -19.34
CA ALA A 201 7.30 -3.84 -19.52
C ALA A 201 6.82 -3.14 -20.78
N GLU A 202 6.55 -1.85 -20.67
CA GLU A 202 6.18 -0.99 -21.80
C GLU A 202 7.17 0.17 -21.84
N GLU A 203 7.71 0.46 -23.01
CA GLU A 203 8.57 1.62 -23.20
C GLU A 203 7.71 2.87 -23.39
N SER A 204 7.62 3.71 -22.36
CA SER A 204 7.08 5.06 -22.48
C SER A 204 8.10 6.10 -22.03
N LYS A 205 8.01 7.31 -22.60
CA LYS A 205 8.89 8.42 -22.21
C LYS A 205 8.73 8.74 -20.74
N GLU A 206 7.52 8.64 -20.24
CA GLU A 206 7.14 8.88 -18.86
C GLU A 206 7.71 7.80 -17.93
N ALA A 207 7.67 6.51 -18.34
CA ALA A 207 8.27 5.43 -17.59
C ALA A 207 9.79 5.59 -17.50
N GLN A 208 10.43 5.99 -18.61
CA GLN A 208 11.86 6.29 -18.62
C GLN A 208 12.20 7.49 -17.72
N GLN A 209 11.42 8.57 -17.77
CA GLN A 209 11.62 9.72 -16.88
C GLN A 209 11.49 9.34 -15.40
N PHE A 210 10.50 8.52 -15.06
CA PHE A 210 10.32 8.03 -13.70
C PHE A 210 11.51 7.15 -13.27
N ALA A 211 11.90 6.20 -14.11
CA ALA A 211 13.09 5.37 -13.93
C ALA A 211 14.38 6.17 -13.71
N ASP A 212 14.63 7.18 -14.55
CA ASP A 212 15.81 8.05 -14.45
C ASP A 212 15.81 8.83 -13.13
N SER A 213 14.65 9.34 -12.71
CA SER A 213 14.49 10.03 -11.44
C SER A 213 14.78 9.13 -10.23
N MET A 214 14.35 7.86 -10.31
CA MET A 214 14.60 6.87 -9.27
C MET A 214 16.07 6.49 -9.22
N THR A 215 16.70 6.25 -10.37
CA THR A 215 18.14 5.96 -10.48
C THR A 215 18.99 7.11 -9.93
N GLU A 216 18.68 8.36 -10.27
CA GLU A 216 19.43 9.52 -9.74
C GLU A 216 19.33 9.60 -8.20
N LYS A 217 18.16 9.28 -7.64
CA LYS A 217 17.92 9.36 -6.19
C LYS A 217 18.49 8.19 -5.41
N MET A 218 18.43 6.97 -5.96
CA MET A 218 18.95 5.76 -5.30
C MET A 218 20.48 5.69 -5.32
N PHE A 219 21.10 6.13 -6.42
CA PHE A 219 22.55 6.04 -6.59
C PHE A 219 23.27 7.38 -6.30
N GLY A 220 22.51 8.46 -6.17
CA GLY A 220 22.99 9.76 -5.71
C GLY A 220 24.15 10.34 -6.54
N LYS A 221 24.86 11.30 -5.93
CA LYS A 221 26.05 11.92 -6.52
C LYS A 221 27.31 11.05 -6.39
N ASP A 222 27.31 10.12 -5.44
CA ASP A 222 28.47 9.32 -5.03
C ASP A 222 28.85 8.24 -6.04
N VAL A 223 27.91 7.81 -6.89
CA VAL A 223 28.24 6.95 -8.03
C VAL A 223 28.92 7.78 -9.13
N PRO A 224 30.11 7.36 -9.64
CA PRO A 224 30.79 8.08 -10.71
C PRO A 224 29.91 8.29 -11.94
N LYS A 225 30.01 9.46 -12.58
CA LYS A 225 29.19 9.80 -13.77
C LYS A 225 29.24 8.70 -14.84
N ALA A 226 30.43 8.17 -15.14
CA ALA A 226 30.59 7.10 -16.12
C ALA A 226 29.78 5.82 -15.77
N MET A 227 29.63 5.52 -14.48
CA MET A 227 28.84 4.39 -14.01
C MET A 227 27.34 4.69 -14.10
N ARG A 228 26.90 5.90 -13.75
CA ARG A 228 25.51 6.34 -13.97
C ARG A 228 25.13 6.31 -15.45
N ASP A 229 25.98 6.83 -16.32
CA ASP A 229 25.77 6.81 -17.78
C ASP A 229 25.73 5.38 -18.33
N ARG A 230 26.52 4.47 -17.75
CA ARG A 230 26.47 3.04 -18.08
C ARG A 230 25.16 2.40 -17.60
N LEU A 231 24.71 2.66 -16.38
CA LEU A 231 23.46 2.16 -15.83
C LEU A 231 22.26 2.66 -16.66
N ALA A 232 22.21 3.95 -16.99
CA ALA A 232 21.16 4.52 -17.82
C ALA A 232 21.12 3.87 -19.22
N ARG A 233 22.29 3.59 -19.83
CA ARG A 233 22.36 2.85 -21.10
C ARG A 233 21.86 1.41 -20.96
N ILE A 234 22.28 0.69 -19.93
CA ILE A 234 21.81 -0.68 -19.67
C ILE A 234 20.30 -0.68 -19.46
N GLN A 235 19.79 0.25 -18.67
CA GLN A 235 18.37 0.39 -18.39
C GLN A 235 17.58 0.70 -19.67
N LYS A 236 18.05 1.62 -20.51
CA LYS A 236 17.43 1.90 -21.81
C LYS A 236 17.39 0.66 -22.70
N VAL A 237 18.53 -0.03 -22.86
CA VAL A 237 18.60 -1.26 -23.67
C VAL A 237 17.68 -2.33 -23.10
N SER A 238 17.61 -2.46 -21.77
CA SER A 238 16.70 -3.40 -21.11
C SER A 238 15.25 -3.02 -21.40
N ASN A 239 14.85 -1.77 -21.20
CA ASN A 239 13.47 -1.32 -21.40
C ASN A 239 12.99 -1.47 -22.85
N THR A 240 13.89 -1.32 -23.83
CA THR A 240 13.54 -1.51 -25.26
C THR A 240 13.42 -2.98 -25.66
N ASN A 241 14.15 -3.88 -25.00
CA ASN A 241 14.18 -5.30 -25.38
C ASN A 241 13.41 -6.21 -24.44
N VAL A 242 13.03 -5.74 -23.25
CA VAL A 242 12.25 -6.47 -22.27
C VAL A 242 10.80 -6.03 -22.38
N THR A 243 9.96 -6.96 -22.78
CA THR A 243 8.50 -6.85 -22.90
C THR A 243 7.77 -7.44 -21.69
N GLY A 244 8.46 -8.25 -20.88
CA GLY A 244 7.91 -8.78 -19.65
C GLY A 244 8.94 -9.42 -18.73
N VAL A 245 8.58 -9.51 -17.46
CA VAL A 245 9.34 -10.24 -16.43
C VAL A 245 8.39 -11.12 -15.65
N GLN A 246 8.73 -12.40 -15.52
CA GLN A 246 8.07 -13.33 -14.61
C GLN A 246 9.08 -13.76 -13.56
N LEU A 247 8.73 -13.71 -12.29
CA LEU A 247 9.57 -14.11 -11.17
C LEU A 247 8.83 -15.10 -10.30
N VAL A 248 9.49 -16.19 -9.90
CA VAL A 248 8.97 -17.15 -8.94
C VAL A 248 9.90 -17.34 -7.77
N VAL A 249 9.31 -17.57 -6.61
CA VAL A 249 10.00 -18.01 -5.40
C VAL A 249 9.32 -19.27 -4.90
N GLY A 250 10.10 -20.33 -4.70
CA GLY A 250 9.60 -21.64 -4.27
C GLY A 250 10.66 -22.45 -3.54
N GLY A 251 10.39 -23.74 -3.34
CA GLY A 251 11.39 -24.66 -2.78
C GLY A 251 12.57 -24.83 -3.73
N ALA A 252 13.80 -24.80 -3.19
CA ALA A 252 14.98 -25.14 -3.99
C ALA A 252 15.01 -26.65 -4.29
N PRO A 253 15.65 -27.08 -5.39
CA PRO A 253 15.97 -28.49 -5.60
C PRO A 253 16.74 -29.07 -4.41
N GLN A 254 16.60 -30.38 -4.18
CA GLN A 254 17.27 -31.06 -3.08
C GLN A 254 18.80 -30.84 -3.17
N GLY A 255 19.38 -30.33 -2.09
CA GLY A 255 20.82 -30.03 -2.01
C GLY A 255 21.23 -28.65 -2.54
N SER A 256 20.29 -27.82 -3.02
CA SER A 256 20.59 -26.50 -3.61
C SER A 256 20.22 -25.30 -2.72
N GLY A 257 19.68 -25.53 -1.52
CA GLY A 257 19.35 -24.47 -0.55
C GLY A 257 17.94 -24.59 0.02
N LEU A 258 17.47 -23.52 0.67
CA LEU A 258 16.13 -23.45 1.27
C LEU A 258 15.06 -22.94 0.29
N PHE A 259 15.42 -22.01 -0.60
CA PHE A 259 14.51 -21.39 -1.56
C PHE A 259 15.17 -21.29 -2.95
N GLY A 260 14.39 -21.52 -4.00
CA GLY A 260 14.76 -21.29 -5.38
C GLY A 260 14.08 -20.03 -5.92
N VAL A 261 14.82 -19.25 -6.70
CA VAL A 261 14.29 -18.12 -7.47
C VAL A 261 14.50 -18.42 -8.94
N ALA A 262 13.45 -18.28 -9.74
CA ALA A 262 13.58 -18.31 -11.20
C ALA A 262 12.99 -17.03 -11.78
N ALA A 263 13.65 -16.49 -12.79
CA ALA A 263 13.16 -15.32 -13.52
C ALA A 263 13.13 -15.65 -15.02
N LEU A 264 12.02 -15.30 -15.67
CA LEU A 264 11.89 -15.26 -17.12
C LEU A 264 11.85 -13.79 -17.53
N ILE A 265 12.73 -13.42 -18.44
CA ILE A 265 12.73 -12.09 -19.08
C ILE A 265 12.33 -12.34 -20.53
N GLU A 266 11.28 -11.65 -20.99
CA GLU A 266 10.71 -11.77 -22.33
C GLU A 266 11.06 -10.59 -23.21
#